data_AF-A0A2S3U0G6-F1
#
_entry.id   AF-A0A2S3U0G6-F1
#
_cell.length_a   1.000
_cell.length_b   1.000
_cell.length_c   1.000
_cell.angle_alpha   90.00
_cell.angle_beta   90.00
_cell.angle_gamma   90.00
#
_symmetry.space_group_name_H-M   'P 1'
#
loop_
_entity.id
_entity.type
_entity.pdbx_description
1 polymer ?
#
loop_
_entity_poly.entity_id
_entity_poly.type
_entity_poly.pdbx_seq_one_letter_code
_entity_poly.pdbx_strand_id
1 'polypeptide(L)'
;MFARGKRQNEDEERMIAELDKAIQYMAKRRIGALMSIKLDTGLEDYIETGIALDADITGELLINIFIPNTPLHDGAVIIQDNQIKVAAAYLPLSESNLIPKELGTRHRAAVGISEVTDALTIVISEETGEVSITKDNELMRGMTREKLLAVFPPSPINA
;
A
#
# COMPACT_ATOMS: atom_id res chain seq x y z
N MET A 1 -10.92 -25.99 13.05
CA MET A 1 -9.69 -25.35 12.53
C MET A 1 -9.70 -25.18 11.01
N PHE A 2 -10.14 -26.17 10.21
CA PHE A 2 -10.10 -26.12 8.74
C PHE A 2 -10.92 -25.00 8.05
N ALA A 3 -12.10 -24.64 8.57
CA ALA A 3 -12.94 -23.61 7.96
C ALA A 3 -12.38 -22.17 8.14
N ARG A 4 -11.55 -21.94 9.17
CA ARG A 4 -10.97 -20.63 9.47
C ARG A 4 -9.82 -20.30 8.51
N GLY A 5 -8.95 -21.28 8.24
CA GLY A 5 -7.86 -21.12 7.28
C GLY A 5 -8.36 -20.92 5.84
N LYS A 6 -9.46 -21.60 5.46
CA LYS A 6 -10.06 -21.43 4.12
C LYS A 6 -10.61 -20.01 3.90
N ARG A 7 -11.33 -19.45 4.87
CA ARG A 7 -11.88 -18.08 4.77
C ARG A 7 -10.78 -17.02 4.74
N GLN A 8 -9.77 -17.17 5.59
CA GLN A 8 -8.64 -16.24 5.61
C GLN A 8 -7.94 -16.18 4.24
N ASN A 9 -7.77 -17.33 3.58
CA ASN A 9 -7.20 -17.37 2.25
C ASN A 9 -8.09 -16.71 1.18
N GLU A 10 -9.41 -16.94 1.23
CA GLU A 10 -10.37 -16.28 0.31
C GLU A 10 -10.36 -14.75 0.47
N ASP A 11 -10.23 -14.27 1.71
CA ASP A 11 -10.14 -12.85 2.05
C ASP A 11 -8.83 -12.22 1.53
N GLU A 12 -7.69 -12.91 1.68
CA GLU A 12 -6.38 -12.48 1.16
C GLU A 12 -6.37 -12.44 -0.39
N GLU A 13 -6.88 -13.48 -1.04
CA GLU A 13 -6.99 -13.52 -2.51
C GLU A 13 -7.85 -12.37 -3.05
N ARG A 14 -8.96 -12.07 -2.35
CA ARG A 14 -9.84 -10.95 -2.70
C ARG A 14 -9.14 -9.61 -2.51
N MET A 15 -8.43 -9.41 -1.39
CA MET A 15 -7.65 -8.20 -1.16
C MET A 15 -6.65 -7.94 -2.28
N ILE A 16 -5.87 -8.97 -2.65
CA ILE A 16 -4.85 -8.87 -3.70
C ILE A 16 -5.49 -8.51 -5.04
N ALA A 17 -6.63 -9.10 -5.38
CA ALA A 17 -7.34 -8.80 -6.62
C ALA A 17 -7.84 -7.34 -6.65
N GLU A 18 -8.39 -6.82 -5.55
CA GLU A 18 -8.87 -5.44 -5.46
C GLU A 18 -7.71 -4.42 -5.46
N LEU A 19 -6.59 -4.75 -4.81
CA LEU A 19 -5.36 -3.96 -4.88
C LEU A 19 -4.79 -3.90 -6.30
N ASP A 20 -4.64 -5.06 -6.96
CA ASP A 20 -4.13 -5.12 -8.33
C ASP A 20 -5.00 -4.27 -9.27
N LYS A 21 -6.32 -4.43 -9.21
CA LYS A 21 -7.28 -3.62 -9.97
C LYS A 21 -7.06 -2.11 -9.76
N ALA A 22 -6.94 -1.66 -8.52
CA ALA A 22 -6.71 -0.25 -8.20
C ALA A 22 -5.35 0.24 -8.71
N ILE A 23 -4.29 -0.54 -8.48
CA ILE A 23 -2.92 -0.21 -8.87
C ILE A 23 -2.81 -0.08 -10.39
N GLN A 24 -3.32 -1.06 -11.15
CA GLN A 24 -3.30 -0.99 -12.61
C GLN A 24 -4.06 0.23 -13.15
N TYR A 25 -5.20 0.57 -12.54
CA TYR A 25 -6.00 1.72 -12.94
C TYR A 25 -5.25 3.04 -12.72
N MET A 26 -4.68 3.21 -11.53
CA MET A 26 -4.00 4.43 -11.09
C MET A 26 -2.66 4.61 -11.81
N ALA A 27 -1.86 3.55 -11.94
CA ALA A 27 -0.59 3.58 -12.66
C ALA A 27 -0.76 4.02 -14.12
N LYS A 28 -1.74 3.45 -14.83
CA LYS A 28 -2.05 3.82 -16.22
C LYS A 28 -2.44 5.29 -16.38
N ARG A 29 -3.01 5.90 -15.34
CA ARG A 29 -3.48 7.30 -15.33
C ARG A 29 -2.54 8.25 -14.61
N ARG A 30 -1.43 7.74 -14.09
CA ARG A 30 -0.46 8.49 -13.27
C ARG A 30 -1.14 9.19 -12.09
N ILE A 31 -2.04 8.48 -11.43
CA ILE A 31 -2.64 8.92 -10.17
C ILE A 31 -1.69 8.51 -9.05
N GLY A 32 -1.20 9.48 -8.30
CA GLY A 32 -0.29 9.25 -7.18
C GLY A 32 -0.99 8.51 -6.05
N ALA A 33 -0.39 7.43 -5.57
CA ALA A 33 -0.94 6.63 -4.47
C ALA A 33 0.15 6.18 -3.51
N LEU A 34 -0.24 6.00 -2.25
CA LEU A 34 0.61 5.53 -1.16
C LEU A 34 -0.24 4.64 -0.25
N MET A 35 0.02 3.34 -0.26
CA MET A 35 -0.76 2.35 0.50
C MET A 35 0.19 1.52 1.35
N SER A 36 0.00 1.49 2.67
CA SER A 36 0.78 0.66 3.59
C SER A 36 -0.08 -0.46 4.16
N ILE A 37 0.40 -1.70 4.05
CA ILE A 37 -0.27 -2.90 4.53
C ILE A 37 0.48 -3.38 5.77
N LYS A 38 -0.22 -3.39 6.91
CA LYS A 38 0.31 -3.91 8.18
C LYS A 38 0.66 -5.39 8.04
N LEU A 39 1.83 -5.76 8.53
CA LEU A 39 2.25 -7.15 8.76
C LEU A 39 2.32 -7.41 10.28
N ASP A 40 3.51 -7.66 10.85
CA ASP A 40 3.67 -8.01 12.25
C ASP A 40 3.72 -6.76 13.16
N THR A 41 4.39 -5.69 12.72
CA THR A 41 4.51 -4.45 13.49
C THR A 41 3.21 -3.66 13.46
N GLY A 42 2.78 -3.18 14.62
CA GLY A 42 1.64 -2.28 14.76
C GLY A 42 1.84 -0.97 13.98
N LEU A 43 0.73 -0.42 13.45
CA LEU A 43 0.70 0.87 12.75
C LEU A 43 -0.22 1.89 13.44
N GLU A 44 -0.57 1.65 14.71
CA GLU A 44 -1.59 2.40 15.45
C GLU A 44 -1.28 3.90 15.52
N ASP A 45 -0.03 4.28 15.80
CA ASP A 45 0.40 5.68 15.85
C ASP A 45 0.17 6.43 14.53
N TYR A 46 0.28 5.73 13.39
CA TYR A 46 0.05 6.32 12.06
C TYR A 46 -1.43 6.31 11.68
N ILE A 47 -2.17 5.29 12.13
CA ILE A 47 -3.63 5.21 11.96
C ILE A 47 -4.29 6.42 12.63
N GLU A 48 -3.88 6.79 13.84
CA GLU A 48 -4.47 7.92 14.57
C GLU A 48 -4.33 9.28 13.86
N THR A 49 -3.39 9.40 12.91
CA THR A 49 -3.17 10.63 12.15
C THR A 49 -4.12 10.82 10.96
N GLY A 50 -4.77 9.74 10.51
CA GLY A 50 -5.59 9.72 9.30
C GLY A 50 -7.08 9.92 9.57
N ILE A 51 -7.86 9.90 8.49
CA ILE A 51 -9.32 9.90 8.54
C ILE A 51 -9.78 8.44 8.60
N ALA A 52 -10.43 8.08 9.70
CA ALA A 52 -11.00 6.74 9.91
C ALA A 52 -12.05 6.40 8.84
N LEU A 53 -11.91 5.22 8.25
CA LEU A 53 -12.84 4.68 7.27
C LEU A 53 -13.45 3.35 7.71
N ASP A 54 -12.64 2.47 8.31
CA ASP A 54 -13.03 1.10 8.70
C ASP A 54 -13.86 0.38 7.62
N ALA A 55 -13.35 0.43 6.39
CA ALA A 55 -14.07 0.04 5.19
C ALA A 55 -13.52 -1.26 4.59
N ASP A 56 -14.40 -2.00 3.90
CA ASP A 56 -14.01 -3.13 3.08
C ASP A 56 -13.09 -2.69 1.94
N ILE A 57 -12.09 -3.51 1.62
CA ILE A 57 -11.16 -3.24 0.52
C ILE A 57 -11.89 -3.51 -0.80
N THR A 58 -12.03 -2.46 -1.61
CA THR A 58 -12.49 -2.55 -3.00
C THR A 58 -11.62 -1.66 -3.87
N GLY A 59 -11.38 -2.07 -5.11
CA GLY A 59 -10.56 -1.31 -6.05
C GLY A 59 -11.20 0.05 -6.35
N GLU A 60 -12.53 0.10 -6.44
CA GLU A 60 -13.30 1.34 -6.61
C GLU A 60 -13.08 2.33 -5.47
N LEU A 61 -13.08 1.86 -4.21
CA LEU A 61 -12.85 2.72 -3.06
C LEU A 61 -11.41 3.25 -3.05
N LEU A 62 -10.42 2.37 -3.27
CA LEU A 62 -9.01 2.77 -3.35
C LEU A 62 -8.77 3.80 -4.45
N ILE A 63 -9.34 3.58 -5.65
CA ILE A 63 -9.26 4.55 -6.75
C ILE A 63 -9.86 5.90 -6.34
N ASN A 64 -11.03 5.90 -5.70
CA ASN A 64 -11.70 7.13 -5.27
C ASN A 64 -10.92 7.89 -4.19
N ILE A 65 -10.31 7.18 -3.25
CA ILE A 65 -9.48 7.79 -2.20
C ILE A 65 -8.34 8.60 -2.81
N PHE A 66 -7.67 8.08 -3.84
CA PHE A 66 -6.50 8.73 -4.45
C PHE A 66 -6.84 9.70 -5.59
N ILE A 67 -8.12 10.04 -5.84
CA ILE A 67 -8.44 11.05 -6.85
C ILE A 67 -7.82 12.40 -6.44
N PRO A 68 -7.02 13.04 -7.32
CA PRO A 68 -6.35 14.29 -6.99
C PRO A 68 -7.32 15.41 -6.57
N ASN A 69 -6.86 16.29 -5.68
CA ASN A 69 -7.62 17.43 -5.15
C ASN A 69 -8.88 17.04 -4.34
N THR A 70 -8.90 15.85 -3.75
CA THR A 70 -9.95 15.43 -2.82
C THR A 70 -9.44 15.41 -1.37
N PRO A 71 -10.27 15.46 -0.33
CA PRO A 71 -9.78 15.45 1.04
C PRO A 71 -8.98 14.19 1.43
N LEU A 72 -9.18 13.05 0.77
CA LEU A 72 -8.60 11.77 1.18
C LEU A 72 -7.28 11.41 0.47
N HIS A 73 -6.95 12.07 -0.64
CA HIS A 73 -5.81 11.66 -1.50
C HIS A 73 -4.43 12.06 -0.98
N ASP A 74 -4.37 13.00 -0.03
CA ASP A 74 -3.13 13.57 0.47
C ASP A 74 -2.69 12.83 1.73
N GLY A 75 -1.87 11.80 1.53
CA GLY A 75 -1.36 10.94 2.59
C GLY A 75 -1.45 9.46 2.21
N ALA A 76 -1.23 8.61 3.21
CA ALA A 76 -1.28 7.17 3.05
C ALA A 76 -2.66 6.60 3.34
N VAL A 77 -3.00 5.54 2.62
CA VAL A 77 -4.00 4.57 3.06
C VAL A 77 -3.31 3.51 3.89
N ILE A 78 -3.85 3.19 5.07
CA ILE A 78 -3.35 2.10 5.91
C ILE A 78 -4.35 0.95 5.90
N ILE A 79 -3.87 -0.23 5.54
CA ILE A 79 -4.64 -1.47 5.47
C ILE A 79 -4.19 -2.39 6.60
N GLN A 80 -5.15 -2.86 7.39
CA GLN A 80 -4.92 -3.79 8.48
C GLN A 80 -6.14 -4.69 8.65
N ASP A 81 -5.90 -5.97 8.94
CA ASP A 81 -6.95 -6.96 9.19
C ASP A 81 -7.97 -7.07 8.04
N ASN A 82 -7.47 -7.05 6.79
CA ASN A 82 -8.27 -7.07 5.56
C ASN A 82 -9.27 -5.89 5.41
N GLN A 83 -8.96 -4.73 6.01
CA GLN A 83 -9.78 -3.53 5.93
C GLN A 83 -8.92 -2.29 5.70
N ILE A 84 -9.49 -1.29 5.03
CA ILE A 84 -8.94 0.07 5.01
C ILE A 84 -9.28 0.71 6.35
N LYS A 85 -8.27 0.88 7.21
CA LYS A 85 -8.46 1.53 8.51
C LYS A 85 -8.61 3.03 8.36
N VAL A 86 -7.68 3.64 7.63
CA VAL A 86 -7.64 5.09 7.42
C VAL A 86 -7.18 5.46 6.02
N ALA A 87 -7.52 6.67 5.60
CA ALA A 87 -6.93 7.38 4.48
C ALA A 87 -6.31 8.71 4.96
N ALA A 88 -5.53 9.37 4.10
CA ALA A 88 -4.84 10.62 4.43
C ALA A 88 -3.95 10.55 5.69
N ALA A 89 -3.42 9.35 6.01
CA ALA A 89 -2.52 9.17 7.15
C ALA A 89 -1.13 9.77 6.87
N TYR A 90 -0.50 10.31 7.89
CA TYR A 90 0.86 10.82 7.84
C TYR A 90 1.85 9.69 8.18
N LEU A 91 2.76 9.41 7.24
CA LEU A 91 3.87 8.48 7.46
C LEU A 91 5.18 9.27 7.64
N PRO A 92 6.15 8.72 8.40
CA PRO A 92 7.45 9.36 8.57
C PRO A 92 8.19 9.43 7.24
N LEU A 93 8.90 10.53 7.00
CA LEU A 93 9.73 10.69 5.80
C LEU A 93 11.15 10.24 6.12
N SER A 94 11.70 9.34 5.30
CA SER A 94 13.12 8.98 5.40
C SER A 94 14.01 10.17 5.03
N GLU A 95 15.07 10.37 5.82
CA GLU A 95 16.16 11.32 5.55
C GLU A 95 17.33 10.67 4.79
N SER A 96 17.18 9.42 4.35
CA SER A 96 18.23 8.67 3.68
C SER A 96 18.68 9.35 2.38
N ASN A 97 19.97 9.68 2.32
CA ASN A 97 20.61 10.18 1.10
C ASN A 97 20.71 9.14 -0.02
N LEU A 98 20.34 7.88 0.26
CA LEU A 98 20.32 6.80 -0.72
C LEU A 98 19.06 6.85 -1.61
N ILE A 99 18.04 7.60 -1.20
CA ILE A 99 16.83 7.80 -2.00
C ILE A 99 17.17 8.76 -3.16
N PRO A 100 16.99 8.34 -4.43
CA PRO A 100 17.26 9.20 -5.58
C PRO A 100 16.49 10.53 -5.49
N LYS A 101 17.15 11.63 -5.84
CA LYS A 101 16.61 13.00 -5.66
C LYS A 101 15.37 13.26 -6.50
N GLU A 102 15.20 12.54 -7.59
CA GLU A 102 14.02 12.60 -8.45
C GLU A 102 12.77 11.99 -7.81
N LEU A 103 12.90 11.22 -6.72
CA LEU A 103 11.75 10.63 -6.05
C LEU A 103 11.01 11.65 -5.18
N GLY A 104 9.68 11.65 -5.30
CA GLY A 104 8.79 12.53 -4.55
C GLY A 104 8.60 12.17 -3.08
N THR A 105 7.76 12.95 -2.39
CA THR A 105 7.46 12.79 -0.96
C THR A 105 6.80 11.46 -0.63
N ARG A 106 5.94 10.91 -1.49
CA ARG A 106 5.34 9.57 -1.28
C ARG A 106 6.38 8.45 -1.22
N HIS A 107 7.44 8.53 -2.01
CA HIS A 107 8.55 7.55 -1.94
C HIS A 107 9.33 7.70 -0.64
N ARG A 108 9.64 8.94 -0.22
CA ARG A 108 10.28 9.18 1.08
C ARG A 108 9.44 8.68 2.25
N ALA A 109 8.13 8.86 2.19
CA ALA A 109 7.18 8.34 3.17
C ALA A 109 7.19 6.80 3.20
N ALA A 110 7.18 6.16 2.04
CA ALA A 110 7.24 4.70 1.93
C ALA A 110 8.55 4.11 2.46
N VAL A 111 9.68 4.78 2.23
CA VAL A 111 10.97 4.35 2.81
C VAL A 111 10.97 4.60 4.32
N GLY A 112 10.51 5.77 4.77
CA GLY A 112 10.51 6.11 6.20
C GLY A 112 9.66 5.16 7.04
N ILE A 113 8.48 4.74 6.56
CA ILE A 113 7.68 3.74 7.28
C ILE A 113 8.35 2.36 7.28
N SER A 114 9.08 2.01 6.21
CA SER A 114 9.81 0.75 6.07
C SER A 114 11.09 0.69 6.92
N GLU A 115 11.61 1.84 7.37
CA GLU A 115 12.75 1.92 8.30
C GLU A 115 12.36 1.56 9.73
N VAL A 116 11.09 1.70 10.10
CA VAL A 116 10.60 1.55 11.48
C VAL A 116 9.55 0.45 11.64
N THR A 117 9.11 -0.17 10.54
CA THR A 117 8.12 -1.26 10.52
C THR A 117 8.46 -2.26 9.42
N ASP A 118 7.88 -3.46 9.50
CA ASP A 118 7.91 -4.48 8.44
C ASP A 118 6.76 -4.31 7.42
N ALA A 119 6.02 -3.20 7.47
CA ALA A 119 4.86 -2.98 6.62
C ALA A 119 5.23 -2.99 5.13
N LEU A 120 4.41 -3.68 4.34
CA LEU A 120 4.52 -3.65 2.88
C LEU A 120 3.88 -2.37 2.36
N THR A 121 4.68 -1.45 1.81
CA THR A 121 4.16 -0.18 1.29
C THR A 121 4.27 -0.11 -0.23
N ILE A 122 3.17 0.25 -0.90
CA ILE A 122 3.05 0.38 -2.35
C ILE A 122 2.96 1.86 -2.70
N VAL A 123 3.76 2.29 -3.68
CA VAL A 123 3.78 3.66 -4.19
C VAL A 123 3.49 3.65 -5.69
N ILE A 124 2.63 4.56 -6.12
CA ILE A 124 2.43 4.87 -7.55
C ILE A 124 2.89 6.30 -7.78
N SER A 125 3.83 6.48 -8.70
CA SER A 125 4.32 7.80 -9.09
C SER A 125 3.26 8.57 -9.87
N GLU A 126 2.94 9.80 -9.44
CA GLU A 126 2.06 10.70 -10.20
C GLU A 126 2.75 11.31 -11.44
N GLU A 127 4.07 11.26 -11.50
CA GLU A 127 4.84 11.79 -12.63
C GLU A 127 4.95 10.77 -13.77
N THR A 128 5.24 9.51 -13.39
CA THR A 128 5.61 8.45 -14.35
C THR A 128 4.58 7.32 -14.43
N GLY A 129 3.73 7.14 -13.41
CA GLY A 129 2.90 5.94 -13.26
C GLY A 129 3.69 4.70 -12.81
N GLU A 130 4.99 4.83 -12.54
CA GLU A 130 5.83 3.74 -12.04
C GLU A 130 5.30 3.24 -10.70
N VAL A 131 5.17 1.92 -10.56
CA VAL A 131 4.84 1.25 -9.31
C VAL A 131 6.14 0.87 -8.61
N SER A 132 6.24 1.24 -7.35
CA SER A 132 7.34 0.89 -6.46
C SER A 132 6.79 0.25 -5.18
N ILE A 133 7.62 -0.55 -4.52
CA ILE A 133 7.32 -1.17 -3.23
C ILE A 133 8.45 -0.86 -2.26
N THR A 134 8.12 -0.64 -1.00
CA THR A 134 9.07 -0.70 0.10
C THR A 134 8.71 -1.79 1.10
N LYS A 135 9.73 -2.50 1.58
CA LYS A 135 9.64 -3.47 2.67
C LYS A 135 11.04 -3.69 3.25
N ASP A 136 11.17 -3.86 4.56
CA ASP A 136 12.43 -4.18 5.25
C ASP A 136 13.58 -3.20 4.88
N ASN A 137 13.26 -1.91 4.80
CA ASN A 137 14.15 -0.82 4.38
C ASN A 137 14.70 -0.93 2.93
N GLU A 138 14.10 -1.78 2.08
CA GLU A 138 14.44 -1.87 0.67
C GLU A 138 13.39 -1.18 -0.20
N LEU A 139 13.83 -0.42 -1.22
CA LEU A 139 12.98 0.19 -2.23
C LEU A 139 13.13 -0.55 -3.57
N MET A 140 12.09 -1.28 -3.96
CA MET A 140 12.00 -1.97 -5.25
C MET A 140 11.20 -1.11 -6.23
N ARG A 141 11.85 -0.68 -7.32
CA ARG A 141 11.25 0.21 -8.34
C ARG A 141 10.91 -0.54 -9.62
N GLY A 142 10.02 0.05 -10.42
CA GLY A 142 9.69 -0.48 -11.75
C GLY A 142 9.01 -1.84 -11.67
N MET A 143 8.13 -2.02 -10.68
CA MET A 143 7.45 -3.29 -10.44
C MET A 143 6.49 -3.58 -11.60
N THR A 144 6.70 -4.69 -12.30
CA THR A 144 5.69 -5.21 -13.22
C THR A 144 4.54 -5.81 -12.42
N ARG A 145 3.37 -5.98 -13.06
CA ARG A 145 2.22 -6.62 -12.44
C ARG A 145 2.59 -8.00 -11.87
N GLU A 146 3.35 -8.80 -12.63
CA GLU A 146 3.78 -10.13 -12.21
C GLU A 146 4.68 -10.06 -10.98
N LYS A 147 5.66 -9.14 -10.95
CA LYS A 147 6.55 -8.96 -9.80
C LYS A 147 5.80 -8.46 -8.56
N LEU A 148 4.87 -7.53 -8.73
CA LEU A 148 4.02 -7.02 -7.66
C LEU A 148 3.19 -8.15 -7.04
N LEU A 149 2.53 -8.97 -7.87
CA LEU A 149 1.72 -10.10 -7.40
C LEU A 149 2.56 -11.15 -6.67
N ALA A 150 3.82 -11.34 -7.06
CA ALA A 150 4.75 -12.26 -6.41
C ALA A 150 5.26 -11.78 -5.04
N VAL A 151 5.10 -10.50 -4.69
CA VAL A 151 5.48 -9.96 -3.38
C VAL A 151 4.44 -10.29 -2.31
N PHE A 152 3.17 -10.45 -2.71
CA PHE A 152 2.18 -10.99 -1.80
C PHE A 152 2.48 -12.47 -1.58
N PRO A 153 2.50 -12.95 -0.33
CA PRO A 153 2.79 -14.35 -0.06
C PRO A 153 1.82 -15.24 -0.85
N PRO A 154 2.31 -16.33 -1.48
CA PRO A 154 1.40 -17.28 -2.11
C PRO A 154 0.47 -17.84 -1.04
N SER A 155 -0.80 -17.97 -1.40
CA SER A 155 -1.74 -18.78 -0.64
C SER A 155 -1.06 -20.11 -0.25
N PRO A 156 -1.14 -20.55 1.02
CA PRO A 156 -0.52 -21.81 1.48
C PRO A 156 -1.06 -23.07 0.80
N ILE A 157 -1.93 -22.95 -0.21
CA ILE A 157 -2.45 -24.06 -1.03
C ILE A 157 -1.48 -24.40 -2.19
N ASN A 158 -0.57 -23.50 -2.57
CA ASN A 158 0.40 -23.72 -3.65
C ASN A 158 1.86 -23.96 -3.18
N ALA A 159 2.06 -24.30 -1.91
CA ALA A 159 3.35 -24.70 -1.34
C ALA A 159 3.37 -26.17 -0.90
#